data_AF-A0A4U9DCP4-F1
#
_entry.id   AF-A0A4U9DCP4-F1
#
_cell.length_a   1.000
_cell.length_b   1.000
_cell.length_c   1.000
_cell.angle_alpha   90.00
_cell.angle_beta   90.00
_cell.angle_gamma   90.00
#
_symmetry.space_group_name_H-M   'P 1'
#
loop_
_entity.id
_entity.type
_entity.pdbx_description
1 polymer ?
#
loop_
_entity_poly.entity_id
_entity_poly.type
_entity_poly.pdbx_seq_one_letter_code
_entity_poly.pdbx_strand_id
1 'polypeptide(L)'
;MLQDGVHLTAPDGSSAIVRFADFAPQGEPTEVWGNHFTALVAPSTVNQWLSGFFNRQVQLRWLGPQLTRRVKRHDAVPLSFADGFPYLLTNEASLRDLQQRCPASVRMEQFRPNLVVTGAEAWEEDSWKVIRIGEVIFDVAKPCSRCIFTTVSPERGQKHPSGEPLATLQRFRTAVDNGDVDFGQNLIARSSSVIRVGDEVEVLTRGPARAYGAGESDDGEPTAAQQERRLILSGRAAALPGITSRFCWNSSSNRGSACPTPAGRASAAAAAFDLRRGKSAR
;
A
#
# COMPACT_ATOMS: atom_id res chain seq x y z
N MET A 1 -16.19 6.23 17.54
CA MET A 1 -15.92 5.33 16.39
C MET A 1 -17.18 4.50 16.17
N LEU A 2 -17.76 4.50 14.97
CA LEU A 2 -18.79 3.53 14.63
C LEU A 2 -18.14 2.13 14.63
N GLN A 3 -18.70 1.20 15.38
CA GLN A 3 -18.22 -0.19 15.41
C GLN A 3 -18.79 -1.01 14.23
N ASP A 4 -19.81 -0.49 13.56
CA ASP A 4 -20.68 -1.16 12.60
C ASP A 4 -20.66 -0.52 11.19
N GLY A 5 -19.63 0.27 10.86
CA GLY A 5 -19.56 0.91 9.55
C GLY A 5 -18.29 1.71 9.30
N VAL A 6 -18.32 2.52 8.23
CA VAL A 6 -17.27 3.46 7.83
C VAL A 6 -17.82 4.87 7.88
N HIS A 7 -17.03 5.76 8.47
CA HIS A 7 -17.21 7.19 8.37
C HIS A 7 -16.15 7.76 7.42
N LEU A 8 -16.62 8.38 6.34
CA LEU A 8 -15.80 9.05 5.34
C LEU A 8 -15.94 10.56 5.54
N THR A 9 -14.81 11.26 5.52
CA THR A 9 -14.76 12.72 5.58
C THR A 9 -13.98 13.22 4.38
N ALA A 10 -14.58 14.15 3.63
CA ALA A 10 -13.97 14.77 2.47
C ALA A 10 -13.21 16.05 2.84
N PRO A 11 -12.30 16.53 1.97
CA PRO A 11 -11.52 17.75 2.21
C PRO A 11 -12.36 19.03 2.37
N ASP A 12 -13.56 19.06 1.81
CA ASP A 12 -14.51 20.18 1.94
C ASP A 12 -15.28 20.17 3.27
N GLY A 13 -15.00 19.20 4.15
CA GLY A 13 -15.66 19.03 5.44
C GLY A 13 -16.97 18.25 5.38
N SER A 14 -17.45 17.89 4.18
CA SER A 14 -18.61 17.01 4.06
C SER A 14 -18.26 15.57 4.48
N SER A 15 -19.28 14.82 4.89
CA SER A 15 -19.08 13.45 5.38
C SER A 15 -20.17 12.52 4.90
N ALA A 16 -19.80 11.25 4.69
CA ALA A 16 -20.74 10.16 4.46
C ALA A 16 -20.49 9.05 5.49
N ILE A 17 -21.58 8.49 6.01
CA ILE A 17 -21.54 7.31 6.88
C ILE A 17 -22.21 6.17 6.12
N VAL A 18 -21.58 5.00 6.14
CA VAL A 18 -22.13 3.76 5.59
C VAL A 18 -21.99 2.66 6.63
N ARG A 19 -23.10 2.06 7.05
CA ARG A 19 -23.06 0.87 7.92
C ARG A 19 -22.80 -0.37 7.08
N PHE A 20 -22.22 -1.39 7.70
CA PHE A 20 -22.02 -2.68 7.04
C PHE A 20 -23.34 -3.29 6.54
N ALA A 21 -24.44 -3.05 7.27
CA ALA A 21 -25.78 -3.49 6.89
C ALA A 21 -26.37 -2.72 5.69
N ASP A 22 -25.82 -1.56 5.33
CA ASP A 22 -26.32 -0.74 4.22
C ASP A 22 -25.73 -1.21 2.87
N PHE A 23 -24.73 -2.09 2.87
CA PHE A 23 -24.19 -2.67 1.66
C PHE A 23 -25.20 -3.62 1.01
N ALA A 24 -25.25 -3.63 -0.32
CA ALA A 24 -26.11 -4.53 -1.06
C ALA A 24 -25.84 -5.99 -0.66
N PRO A 25 -26.87 -6.82 -0.45
CA PRO A 25 -26.70 -8.19 0.03
C PRO A 25 -26.08 -9.12 -1.03
N GLN A 26 -26.24 -8.77 -2.31
CA GLN A 26 -25.67 -9.50 -3.42
C GLN A 26 -24.25 -9.01 -3.72
N GLY A 27 -23.30 -9.94 -3.78
CA GLY A 27 -21.93 -9.65 -4.18
C GLY A 27 -21.81 -9.44 -5.69
N GLU A 28 -21.16 -8.36 -6.08
CA GLU A 28 -20.91 -7.99 -7.47
C GLU A 28 -19.51 -8.42 -7.92
N PRO A 29 -19.33 -8.85 -9.19
CA PRO A 29 -18.02 -9.19 -9.74
C PRO A 29 -17.01 -8.04 -9.56
N THR A 30 -15.83 -8.39 -9.06
CA THR A 30 -14.76 -7.47 -8.68
C THR A 30 -13.43 -8.05 -9.13
N GLU A 31 -12.53 -7.21 -9.63
CA GLU A 31 -11.18 -7.61 -10.04
C GLU A 31 -10.14 -6.75 -9.32
N VAL A 32 -9.08 -7.38 -8.82
CA VAL A 32 -7.86 -6.71 -8.33
C VAL A 32 -6.65 -7.46 -8.87
N TRP A 33 -5.83 -6.79 -9.67
CA TRP A 33 -4.60 -7.37 -10.28
C TRP A 33 -4.85 -8.70 -11.02
N GLY A 34 -5.97 -8.80 -11.76
CA GLY A 34 -6.37 -10.03 -12.47
C GLY A 34 -7.06 -11.09 -11.59
N ASN A 35 -7.12 -10.89 -10.27
CA ASN A 35 -7.81 -11.79 -9.36
C ASN A 35 -9.30 -11.42 -9.30
N HIS A 36 -10.17 -12.38 -9.66
CA HIS A 36 -11.61 -12.19 -9.74
C HIS A 36 -12.30 -12.75 -8.48
N PHE A 37 -13.15 -11.94 -7.86
CA PHE A 37 -13.92 -12.29 -6.67
C PHE A 37 -15.20 -11.43 -6.61
N THR A 38 -16.00 -11.60 -5.56
CA THR A 38 -17.23 -10.81 -5.36
C THR A 38 -17.09 -9.86 -4.18
N ALA A 39 -17.73 -8.70 -4.26
CA ALA A 39 -17.80 -7.73 -3.17
C ALA A 39 -19.17 -7.05 -3.13
N LEU A 40 -19.64 -6.73 -1.93
CA LEU A 40 -20.85 -5.98 -1.68
C LEU A 40 -20.63 -4.50 -2.02
N VAL A 41 -21.66 -3.86 -2.59
CA VAL A 41 -21.57 -2.47 -3.06
C VAL A 41 -22.30 -1.54 -2.08
N ALA A 42 -21.69 -0.39 -1.77
CA ALA A 42 -22.30 0.61 -0.90
C ALA A 42 -23.54 1.27 -1.56
N PRO A 43 -24.40 1.95 -0.78
CA PRO A 43 -25.56 2.68 -1.31
C PRO A 43 -25.20 3.66 -2.43
N SER A 44 -26.12 3.85 -3.37
CA SER A 44 -25.95 4.76 -4.51
C SER A 44 -25.65 6.19 -4.09
N THR A 45 -26.25 6.66 -2.99
CA THR A 45 -26.00 7.99 -2.41
C THR A 45 -24.54 8.18 -2.01
N VAL A 46 -23.94 7.17 -1.38
CA VAL A 46 -22.53 7.17 -0.99
C VAL A 46 -21.64 7.13 -2.23
N ASN A 47 -21.95 6.27 -3.20
CA ASN A 47 -21.18 6.17 -4.45
C ASN A 47 -21.24 7.45 -5.30
N GLN A 48 -22.40 8.11 -5.37
CA GLN A 48 -22.57 9.39 -6.06
C GLN A 48 -21.78 10.51 -5.37
N TRP A 49 -21.86 10.58 -4.04
CA TRP A 49 -21.08 11.52 -3.24
C TRP A 49 -19.58 11.36 -3.51
N LEU A 50 -19.07 10.13 -3.51
CA LEU A 50 -17.66 9.84 -3.83
C LEU A 50 -17.29 10.16 -5.28
N SER A 51 -18.19 9.85 -6.22
CA SER A 51 -17.97 10.13 -7.64
C SER A 51 -17.77 11.62 -7.92
N GLY A 52 -18.40 12.49 -7.11
CA GLY A 52 -18.18 13.94 -7.15
C GLY A 52 -16.73 14.36 -6.87
N PHE A 53 -16.03 13.66 -5.96
CA PHE A 53 -14.64 13.98 -5.60
C PHE A 53 -13.61 13.39 -6.56
N PHE A 54 -13.90 12.21 -7.14
CA PHE A 54 -12.97 11.54 -8.05
C PHE A 54 -13.14 11.94 -9.52
N ASN A 55 -14.11 12.82 -9.82
CA ASN A 55 -14.48 13.24 -11.18
C ASN A 55 -14.67 12.07 -12.16
N ARG A 56 -15.16 10.94 -11.63
CA ARG A 56 -15.47 9.71 -12.37
C ARG A 56 -16.41 8.86 -11.54
N GLN A 57 -17.17 7.99 -12.18
CA GLN A 57 -18.00 7.03 -11.46
C GLN A 57 -17.13 6.06 -10.66
N VAL A 58 -17.35 6.04 -9.35
CA VAL A 58 -16.70 5.11 -8.43
C VAL A 58 -17.73 4.40 -7.55
N GLN A 59 -17.34 3.22 -7.08
CA GLN A 59 -18.11 2.47 -6.09
C GLN A 59 -17.23 2.14 -4.89
N LEU A 60 -17.77 2.37 -3.69
CA LEU A 60 -17.22 1.79 -2.47
C LEU A 60 -17.67 0.34 -2.37
N ARG A 61 -16.70 -0.57 -2.17
CA ARG A 61 -16.96 -2.00 -2.06
C ARG A 61 -16.43 -2.58 -0.75
N TRP A 62 -17.15 -3.57 -0.23
CA TRP A 62 -16.79 -4.33 0.97
C TRP A 62 -16.90 -5.83 0.68
N LEU A 63 -15.92 -6.63 1.08
CA LEU A 63 -15.94 -8.08 0.84
C LEU A 63 -16.98 -8.85 1.66
N GLY A 64 -17.67 -8.17 2.58
CA GLY A 64 -18.58 -8.80 3.52
C GLY A 64 -17.86 -9.47 4.70
N PRO A 65 -18.61 -10.19 5.54
CA PRO A 65 -18.08 -10.84 6.74
C PRO A 65 -17.22 -12.07 6.41
N GLN A 66 -17.51 -12.75 5.30
CA GLN A 66 -16.77 -13.93 4.85
C GLN A 66 -15.89 -13.56 3.65
N LEU A 67 -14.58 -13.66 3.82
CA LEU A 67 -13.63 -13.36 2.76
C LEU A 67 -13.61 -14.50 1.75
N THR A 68 -13.84 -14.19 0.47
CA THR A 68 -13.81 -15.15 -0.64
C THR A 68 -12.47 -15.16 -1.38
N ARG A 69 -11.74 -14.04 -1.39
CA ARG A 69 -10.42 -13.94 -2.02
C ARG A 69 -9.33 -14.61 -1.18
N ARG A 70 -8.34 -15.19 -1.86
CA ARG A 70 -7.19 -15.88 -1.26
C ARG A 70 -5.86 -15.34 -1.76
N VAL A 71 -4.82 -15.50 -0.95
CA VAL A 71 -3.43 -15.23 -1.34
C VAL A 71 -3.02 -16.23 -2.42
N LYS A 72 -2.40 -15.73 -3.50
CA LYS A 72 -1.93 -16.58 -4.60
C LYS A 72 -0.91 -17.60 -4.08
N ARG A 73 -1.11 -18.90 -4.40
CA ARG A 73 -0.31 -20.04 -3.90
C ARG A 73 -0.46 -20.33 -2.40
N HIS A 74 -1.44 -19.72 -1.73
CA HIS A 74 -1.78 -19.99 -0.33
C HIS A 74 -3.32 -20.01 -0.16
N ASP A 75 -3.96 -21.07 -0.66
CA ASP A 75 -5.43 -21.15 -0.81
C ASP A 75 -6.20 -21.13 0.53
N ALA A 76 -5.51 -21.44 1.64
CA ALA A 76 -6.07 -21.35 2.98
C ALA A 76 -6.04 -19.93 3.56
N VAL A 77 -5.28 -19.01 2.97
CA VAL A 77 -5.03 -17.68 3.55
C VAL A 77 -5.98 -16.66 2.95
N PRO A 78 -6.92 -16.11 3.73
CA PRO A 78 -7.84 -15.09 3.25
C PRO A 78 -7.12 -13.78 2.96
N LEU A 79 -7.54 -13.10 1.89
CA LEU A 79 -7.02 -11.80 1.50
C LEU A 79 -8.17 -10.82 1.28
N SER A 80 -8.00 -9.57 1.71
CA SER A 80 -8.97 -8.52 1.40
C SER A 80 -8.69 -7.90 0.03
N PHE A 81 -8.76 -6.57 -0.11
CA PHE A 81 -8.34 -5.82 -1.29
C PHE A 81 -6.83 -5.57 -1.36
N ALA A 82 -6.04 -6.08 -0.40
CA ALA A 82 -4.58 -5.96 -0.44
C ALA A 82 -3.96 -6.59 -1.70
N ASP A 83 -2.77 -6.13 -2.10
CA ASP A 83 -2.18 -6.49 -3.39
C ASP A 83 -1.83 -7.97 -3.51
N GLY A 84 -1.18 -8.53 -2.48
CA GLY A 84 -0.71 -9.92 -2.53
C GLY A 84 -0.70 -10.67 -1.19
N PHE A 85 -0.46 -9.99 -0.07
CA PHE A 85 -0.37 -10.62 1.26
C PHE A 85 -1.12 -9.80 2.31
N PRO A 86 -1.57 -10.43 3.42
CA PRO A 86 -2.38 -9.76 4.44
C PRO A 86 -1.61 -8.70 5.22
N TYR A 87 -0.31 -8.91 5.45
CA TYR A 87 0.52 -8.02 6.25
C TYR A 87 1.85 -7.73 5.57
N LEU A 88 2.32 -6.50 5.77
CA LEU A 88 3.64 -6.05 5.40
C LEU A 88 4.40 -5.58 6.65
N LEU A 89 5.58 -6.15 6.87
CA LEU A 89 6.55 -5.73 7.88
C LEU A 89 7.68 -4.92 7.25
N THR A 90 8.10 -3.88 7.95
CA THR A 90 9.24 -3.03 7.59
C THR A 90 10.07 -2.72 8.82
N ASN A 91 11.35 -2.51 8.64
CA ASN A 91 12.29 -2.17 9.70
C ASN A 91 12.67 -0.68 9.61
N GLU A 92 12.61 0.03 10.73
CA GLU A 92 13.00 1.44 10.81
C GLU A 92 14.47 1.65 10.44
N ALA A 93 15.37 0.74 10.82
CA ALA A 93 16.79 0.85 10.48
C ALA A 93 17.01 0.77 8.95
N SER A 94 16.28 -0.11 8.25
CA SER A 94 16.30 -0.20 6.78
C SER A 94 15.78 1.06 6.11
N LEU A 95 14.73 1.70 6.66
CA LEU A 95 14.27 3.00 6.17
C LEU A 95 15.34 4.08 6.36
N ARG A 96 16.03 4.11 7.52
CA ARG A 96 17.11 5.07 7.77
C ARG A 96 18.28 4.89 6.80
N ASP A 97 18.71 3.65 6.54
CA ASP A 97 19.74 3.38 5.53
C ASP A 97 19.29 3.85 4.13
N LEU A 98 18.03 3.62 3.75
CA LEU A 98 17.48 4.15 2.50
C LEU A 98 17.48 5.69 2.47
N GLN A 99 17.09 6.35 3.56
CA GLN A 99 17.09 7.82 3.67
C GLN A 99 18.49 8.42 3.55
N GLN A 100 19.53 7.71 4.00
CA GLN A 100 20.92 8.16 3.83
C GLN A 100 21.38 8.09 2.36
N ARG A 101 20.82 7.17 1.58
CA ARG A 101 21.16 6.97 0.15
C ARG A 101 20.29 7.80 -0.79
N CYS A 102 19.08 8.16 -0.35
CA CYS A 102 18.07 8.80 -1.19
C CYS A 102 18.15 10.33 -1.06
N PRO A 103 18.27 11.08 -2.17
CA PRO A 103 18.29 12.55 -2.12
C PRO A 103 16.92 13.15 -1.76
N ALA A 104 15.83 12.38 -1.90
CA ALA A 104 14.48 12.81 -1.57
C ALA A 104 14.12 12.46 -0.12
N SER A 105 13.20 13.23 0.48
CA SER A 105 12.63 12.88 1.77
C SER A 105 11.73 11.64 1.64
N VAL A 106 12.20 10.51 2.16
CA VAL A 106 11.45 9.24 2.18
C VAL A 106 10.79 9.06 3.54
N ARG A 107 9.53 8.60 3.56
CA ARG A 107 8.82 8.25 4.78
C ARG A 107 8.26 6.84 4.73
N MET A 108 8.03 6.26 5.91
CA MET A 108 7.54 4.89 6.04
C MET A 108 6.17 4.69 5.37
N GLU A 109 5.30 5.70 5.38
CA GLU A 109 3.94 5.58 4.83
C GLU A 109 3.94 5.37 3.31
N GLN A 110 5.02 5.71 2.60
CA GLN A 110 5.18 5.43 1.17
C GLN A 110 5.21 3.93 0.88
N PHE A 111 5.68 3.12 1.83
CA PHE A 111 5.75 1.65 1.71
C PHE A 111 4.48 0.95 2.21
N ARG A 112 3.58 1.69 2.87
CA ARG A 112 2.29 1.22 3.39
C ARG A 112 2.39 -0.05 4.27
N PRO A 113 3.34 -0.13 5.22
CA PRO A 113 3.42 -1.29 6.10
C PRO A 113 2.25 -1.38 7.06
N ASN A 114 1.99 -2.58 7.54
CA ASN A 114 1.12 -2.83 8.68
C ASN A 114 1.92 -2.84 9.98
N LEU A 115 3.15 -3.34 9.93
CA LEU A 115 4.05 -3.51 11.06
C LEU A 115 5.36 -2.79 10.79
N VAL A 116 5.78 -1.95 11.73
CA VAL A 116 7.08 -1.29 11.74
C VAL A 116 7.82 -1.77 12.96
N VAL A 117 9.00 -2.37 12.75
CA VAL A 117 9.85 -2.88 13.83
C VAL A 117 11.07 -1.97 14.03
N THR A 118 11.57 -1.96 15.26
CA THR A 118 12.74 -1.21 15.70
C THR A 118 13.68 -2.12 16.47
N GLY A 119 14.96 -1.75 16.60
CA GLY A 119 15.96 -2.49 17.38
C GLY A 119 16.69 -3.60 16.61
N ALA A 120 16.27 -3.91 15.39
CA ALA A 120 17.01 -4.74 14.45
C ALA A 120 18.01 -3.89 13.64
N GLU A 121 19.09 -4.52 13.17
CA GLU A 121 20.04 -3.88 12.25
C GLU A 121 19.38 -3.64 10.89
N ALA A 122 19.91 -2.69 10.11
CA ALA A 122 19.38 -2.42 8.78
C ALA A 122 19.42 -3.67 7.90
N TRP A 123 18.30 -3.97 7.24
CA TRP A 123 18.09 -5.11 6.33
C TRP A 123 18.10 -6.49 6.98
N GLU A 124 18.19 -6.56 8.31
CA GLU A 124 18.22 -7.84 9.03
C GLU A 124 16.95 -8.68 8.80
N GLU A 125 15.82 -8.02 8.55
CA GLU A 125 14.53 -8.64 8.27
C GLU A 125 14.53 -9.56 7.05
N ASP A 126 15.49 -9.39 6.12
CA ASP A 126 15.60 -10.22 4.92
C ASP A 126 15.96 -11.69 5.24
N SER A 127 16.58 -11.92 6.40
CA SER A 127 16.96 -13.25 6.88
C SER A 127 15.84 -13.97 7.64
N TRP A 128 14.77 -13.27 8.02
CA TRP A 128 13.73 -13.84 8.88
C TRP A 128 12.84 -14.80 8.09
N LYS A 129 12.46 -15.91 8.73
CA LYS A 129 11.54 -16.92 8.16
C LYS A 129 10.30 -17.11 9.01
N VAL A 130 10.48 -17.13 10.33
CA VAL A 130 9.38 -17.21 11.29
C VAL A 130 9.68 -16.24 12.43
N ILE A 131 8.72 -15.40 12.76
CA ILE A 131 8.81 -14.43 13.86
C ILE A 131 7.59 -14.55 14.76
N ARG A 132 7.74 -14.14 16.02
CA ARG A 132 6.66 -13.99 16.99
C ARG A 132 6.58 -12.54 17.44
N ILE A 133 5.36 -11.99 17.44
CA ILE A 133 5.07 -10.64 17.94
C ILE A 133 3.95 -10.78 18.96
N GLY A 134 4.26 -10.54 20.23
CA GLY A 134 3.37 -10.92 21.33
C GLY A 134 3.02 -12.42 21.26
N GLU A 135 1.72 -12.73 21.14
CA GLU A 135 1.19 -14.10 21.04
C GLU A 135 1.01 -14.60 19.60
N VAL A 136 1.29 -13.77 18.59
CA VAL A 136 1.05 -14.13 17.18
C VAL A 136 2.34 -14.56 16.52
N ILE A 137 2.33 -15.75 15.93
CA ILE A 137 3.40 -16.26 15.08
C ILE A 137 3.11 -15.89 13.63
N PHE A 138 4.11 -15.35 12.94
CA PHE A 138 4.06 -15.01 11.53
C PHE A 138 5.07 -15.82 10.73
N ASP A 139 4.62 -16.31 9.58
CA ASP A 139 5.50 -16.77 8.51
C ASP A 139 5.92 -15.59 7.65
N VAL A 140 7.23 -15.44 7.46
CA VAL A 140 7.81 -14.47 6.52
C VAL A 140 7.76 -15.09 5.13
N ALA A 141 6.71 -14.77 4.38
CA ALA A 141 6.37 -15.47 3.14
C ALA A 141 7.34 -15.13 2.01
N LYS A 142 7.61 -13.84 1.78
CA LYS A 142 8.57 -13.37 0.78
C LYS A 142 8.89 -11.88 0.91
N PRO A 143 10.04 -11.43 0.37
CA PRO A 143 10.30 -10.01 0.14
C PRO A 143 9.19 -9.33 -0.64
N CYS A 144 8.97 -8.04 -0.35
CA CYS A 144 7.91 -7.28 -0.97
C CYS A 144 8.47 -6.35 -2.05
N SER A 145 8.20 -6.75 -3.30
CA SER A 145 8.56 -6.00 -4.50
C SER A 145 7.80 -4.66 -4.55
N ARG A 146 8.53 -3.61 -4.90
CA ARG A 146 8.07 -2.22 -4.86
C ARG A 146 7.85 -1.70 -6.26
N CYS A 147 6.69 -1.07 -6.41
CA CYS A 147 6.24 -0.48 -7.66
C CYS A 147 6.26 1.04 -7.55
N ILE A 148 5.88 1.69 -8.66
CA ILE A 148 5.83 3.16 -8.79
C ILE A 148 4.99 3.86 -7.71
N PHE A 149 4.08 3.17 -7.02
CA PHE A 149 3.26 3.79 -5.96
C PHE A 149 4.08 4.26 -4.76
N THR A 150 5.28 3.72 -4.53
CA THR A 150 6.18 4.22 -3.47
C THR A 150 6.66 5.63 -3.77
N THR A 151 6.62 6.08 -5.03
CA THR A 151 7.07 7.42 -5.43
C THR A 151 6.00 8.50 -5.24
N VAL A 152 4.77 8.11 -4.88
CA VAL A 152 3.68 9.05 -4.62
C VAL A 152 3.80 9.59 -3.19
N SER A 153 3.94 10.91 -3.07
CA SER A 153 3.91 11.59 -1.78
C SER A 153 2.54 11.41 -1.11
N PRO A 154 2.46 10.86 0.11
CA PRO A 154 1.18 10.68 0.79
C PRO A 154 0.48 12.00 1.13
N GLU A 155 1.25 13.09 1.27
CA GLU A 155 0.70 14.41 1.61
C GLU A 155 0.13 15.14 0.39
N ARG A 156 0.80 14.99 -0.76
CA ARG A 156 0.48 15.74 -1.98
C ARG A 156 -0.28 14.93 -3.01
N GLY A 157 -0.25 13.60 -2.92
CA GLY A 157 -0.83 12.69 -3.92
C GLY A 157 -0.10 12.70 -5.26
N GLN A 158 1.10 13.28 -5.33
CA GLN A 158 1.86 13.47 -6.57
C GLN A 158 3.10 12.56 -6.58
N LYS A 159 3.43 12.03 -7.75
CA LYS A 159 4.67 11.25 -7.97
C LYS A 159 5.89 12.16 -7.87
N HIS A 160 6.97 11.64 -7.29
CA HIS A 160 8.25 12.32 -7.30
C HIS A 160 8.77 12.42 -8.75
N PRO A 161 9.24 13.60 -9.22
CA PRO A 161 9.65 13.80 -10.61
C PRO A 161 10.78 12.87 -11.04
N SER A 162 11.70 12.57 -10.12
CA SER A 162 12.84 11.65 -10.36
C SER A 162 12.54 10.18 -10.03
N GLY A 163 11.29 9.82 -9.74
CA GLY A 163 10.94 8.43 -9.40
C GLY A 163 11.46 7.94 -8.04
N GLU A 164 11.80 8.83 -7.12
CA GLU A 164 12.25 8.46 -5.76
C GLU A 164 11.09 8.03 -4.86
N PRO A 165 11.29 7.08 -3.93
CA PRO A 165 12.56 6.42 -3.57
C PRO A 165 12.89 5.18 -4.43
N LEU A 166 12.06 4.85 -5.42
CA LEU A 166 12.22 3.63 -6.20
C LEU A 166 13.52 3.63 -7.02
N ALA A 167 13.88 4.78 -7.59
CA ALA A 167 15.16 4.97 -8.29
C ALA A 167 16.37 4.68 -7.39
N THR A 168 16.36 5.16 -6.14
CA THR A 168 17.42 4.83 -5.18
C THR A 168 17.43 3.34 -4.84
N LEU A 169 16.27 2.74 -4.57
CA LEU A 169 16.18 1.30 -4.26
C LEU A 169 16.72 0.44 -5.41
N GLN A 170 16.44 0.79 -6.67
CA GLN A 170 16.95 0.07 -7.85
C GLN A 170 18.47 -0.08 -7.85
N ARG A 171 19.21 0.85 -7.26
CA ARG A 171 20.69 0.83 -7.24
C ARG A 171 21.29 -0.19 -6.28
N PHE A 172 20.54 -0.73 -5.34
CA PHE A 172 21.11 -1.66 -4.34
C PHE A 172 20.15 -2.72 -3.79
N ARG A 173 18.86 -2.63 -4.13
CA ARG A 173 17.80 -3.53 -3.69
C ARG A 173 17.13 -4.25 -4.87
N THR A 174 17.81 -4.32 -6.01
CA THR A 174 17.37 -5.12 -7.15
C THR A 174 17.78 -6.57 -6.92
N ALA A 175 16.80 -7.46 -6.87
CA ALA A 175 17.01 -8.88 -6.64
C ALA A 175 17.74 -9.53 -7.81
N VAL A 176 18.83 -10.25 -7.54
CA VAL A 176 19.70 -10.82 -8.58
C VAL A 176 18.99 -11.91 -9.39
N ASP A 177 18.05 -12.62 -8.78
CA ASP A 177 17.36 -13.77 -9.38
C ASP A 177 16.20 -13.39 -10.30
N ASN A 178 15.55 -12.24 -10.11
CA ASN A 178 14.38 -11.86 -10.92
C ASN A 178 14.23 -10.36 -11.23
N GLY A 179 15.12 -9.50 -10.75
CA GLY A 179 15.08 -8.05 -11.00
C GLY A 179 14.05 -7.28 -10.17
N ASP A 180 13.33 -7.91 -9.23
CA ASP A 180 12.40 -7.20 -8.35
C ASP A 180 13.15 -6.21 -7.44
N VAL A 181 12.58 -5.03 -7.23
CA VAL A 181 13.13 -4.03 -6.32
C VAL A 181 12.44 -4.18 -4.97
N ASP A 182 13.12 -4.72 -3.96
CA ASP A 182 12.47 -5.13 -2.71
C ASP A 182 12.73 -4.16 -1.53
N PHE A 183 11.70 -3.94 -0.73
CA PHE A 183 11.80 -3.29 0.57
C PHE A 183 10.77 -3.89 1.52
N GLY A 184 11.16 -4.34 2.72
CA GLY A 184 10.23 -4.99 3.67
C GLY A 184 9.75 -6.39 3.25
N GLN A 185 9.01 -7.03 4.15
CA GLN A 185 8.70 -8.46 4.11
C GLN A 185 7.19 -8.71 4.22
N ASN A 186 6.64 -9.52 3.31
CA ASN A 186 5.24 -9.94 3.38
C ASN A 186 5.06 -11.06 4.41
N LEU A 187 4.06 -10.95 5.27
CA LEU A 187 3.80 -11.89 6.34
C LEU A 187 2.43 -12.58 6.23
N ILE A 188 2.36 -13.79 6.76
CA ILE A 188 1.12 -14.55 7.00
C ILE A 188 1.05 -14.89 8.48
N ALA A 189 -0.04 -14.51 9.15
CA ALA A 189 -0.26 -14.87 10.55
C ALA A 189 -0.75 -16.32 10.65
N ARG A 190 -0.17 -17.11 11.57
CA ARG A 190 -0.60 -18.48 11.87
C ARG A 190 -1.80 -18.54 12.81
N SER A 191 -1.99 -17.50 13.61
CA SER A 191 -3.06 -17.40 14.60
C SER A 191 -3.64 -15.99 14.62
N SER A 192 -4.87 -15.85 15.12
CA SER A 192 -5.51 -14.56 15.37
C SER A 192 -5.38 -14.21 16.85
N SER A 193 -4.61 -13.17 17.16
CA SER A 193 -4.60 -12.54 18.47
C SER A 193 -4.37 -11.04 18.33
N VAL A 194 -4.45 -10.32 19.44
CA VAL A 194 -4.17 -8.88 19.48
C VAL A 194 -2.68 -8.67 19.69
N ILE A 195 -2.07 -7.92 18.78
CA ILE A 195 -0.73 -7.35 18.94
C ILE A 195 -0.84 -5.85 19.23
N ARG A 196 0.11 -5.30 19.98
CA ARG A 196 0.16 -3.90 20.39
C ARG A 196 1.51 -3.28 20.06
N VAL A 197 1.51 -1.96 19.92
CA VAL A 197 2.77 -1.20 19.86
C VAL A 197 3.52 -1.41 21.17
N GLY A 198 4.80 -1.76 21.06
CA GLY A 198 5.66 -2.10 22.20
C GLY A 198 5.76 -3.60 22.47
N ASP A 199 4.97 -4.46 21.81
CA ASP A 199 5.16 -5.90 21.89
C ASP A 199 6.54 -6.28 21.32
N GLU A 200 7.22 -7.22 22.00
CA GLU A 200 8.52 -7.73 21.59
C GLU A 200 8.41 -8.55 20.30
N VAL A 201 9.42 -8.43 19.44
CA VAL A 201 9.58 -9.22 18.22
C VAL A 201 10.69 -10.23 18.44
N GLU A 202 10.32 -11.51 18.47
CA GLU A 202 11.28 -12.62 18.57
C GLU A 202 11.43 -13.30 17.21
N VAL A 203 12.69 -13.49 16.78
CA VAL A 203 13.00 -14.23 15.54
C VAL A 203 13.16 -15.71 15.86
N LEU A 204 12.14 -16.51 15.57
CA LEU A 204 12.11 -17.94 15.85
C LEU A 204 12.94 -18.75 14.85
N THR A 205 13.00 -18.32 13.59
CA THR A 205 13.76 -19.01 12.55
C THR A 205 14.32 -18.03 11.54
N ARG A 206 15.60 -18.22 11.21
CA ARG A 206 16.31 -17.49 10.15
C ARG A 206 16.62 -18.43 8.99
N GLY A 207 16.86 -17.82 7.84
CA GLY A 207 17.36 -18.49 6.65
C GLY A 207 18.21 -17.53 5.82
N PRO A 208 18.68 -17.99 4.65
CA PRO A 208 19.43 -17.12 3.76
C PRO A 208 18.57 -15.91 3.35
N ALA A 209 19.18 -14.74 3.44
CA ALA A 209 18.64 -13.52 2.86
C ALA A 209 18.70 -13.59 1.32
N ARG A 210 17.80 -12.89 0.66
CA ARG A 210 17.84 -12.76 -0.80
C ARG A 210 19.06 -11.92 -1.21
N ALA A 211 19.72 -12.30 -2.30
CA ALA A 211 20.83 -11.54 -2.84
C ALA A 211 20.33 -10.32 -3.62
N TYR A 212 20.94 -9.17 -3.35
CA TYR A 212 20.60 -7.89 -3.97
C TYR A 212 21.83 -7.23 -4.60
N GLY A 213 21.59 -6.46 -5.65
CA GLY A 213 22.60 -5.67 -6.35
C GLY A 213 22.02 -4.40 -6.99
N ALA A 214 22.85 -3.73 -7.79
CA ALA A 214 22.41 -2.65 -8.66
C ALA A 214 21.64 -3.21 -9.86
N GLY A 215 20.48 -2.64 -10.16
CA GLY A 215 19.78 -2.90 -11.41
C GLY A 215 20.52 -2.29 -12.59
N GLU A 216 20.42 -2.90 -13.76
CA GLU A 216 20.92 -2.34 -15.01
C GLU A 216 20.13 -1.05 -15.33
N SER A 217 20.80 0.11 -15.39
CA SER A 217 20.19 1.38 -15.80
C SER A 217 20.20 1.50 -17.33
N ASP A 218 19.02 1.69 -17.92
CA ASP A 218 18.89 2.17 -19.30
C ASP A 218 19.00 3.71 -19.25
N ASP A 219 20.24 4.21 -19.24
CA ASP A 219 20.57 5.63 -19.06
C ASP A 219 20.23 6.45 -20.32
N GLY A 220 18.98 6.90 -20.41
CA GLY A 220 18.56 8.01 -21.27
C GLY A 220 18.58 9.34 -20.50
N GLU A 221 19.51 10.23 -20.85
CA GLU A 221 19.70 11.56 -20.26
C GLU A 221 18.41 12.43 -20.22
N PRO A 222 18.12 13.12 -19.10
CA PRO A 222 17.12 14.18 -19.07
C PRO A 222 17.77 15.57 -18.88
N THR A 223 17.47 16.51 -19.78
CA THR A 223 17.52 17.97 -19.52
C THR A 223 16.31 18.62 -20.23
N ALA A 224 15.66 19.68 -19.76
CA ALA A 224 16.07 20.73 -18.85
C ALA A 224 14.92 21.23 -17.94
N ALA A 225 15.33 21.88 -16.85
CA ALA A 225 14.53 22.37 -15.74
C ALA A 225 13.68 23.62 -16.03
N GLN A 226 12.60 23.80 -15.26
CA GLN A 226 12.09 25.12 -14.90
C GLN A 226 11.87 25.20 -13.39
N GLN A 227 12.56 26.18 -12.80
CA GLN A 227 12.50 26.58 -11.40
C GLN A 227 11.18 27.27 -11.09
N GLU A 228 10.60 27.00 -9.92
CA GLU A 228 9.85 28.03 -9.20
C GLU A 228 9.88 27.82 -7.67
N ARG A 229 9.75 28.93 -6.96
CA ARG A 229 10.36 29.22 -5.64
C ARG A 229 9.50 28.81 -4.43
N ARG A 230 10.22 28.61 -3.31
CA ARG A 230 9.87 28.39 -1.89
C ARG A 230 8.55 29.02 -1.37
N LEU A 231 7.98 28.34 -0.36
CA LEU A 231 7.45 28.94 0.89
C LEU A 231 7.55 27.93 2.07
N ILE A 232 7.95 28.45 3.24
CA ILE A 232 8.17 27.74 4.52
C ILE A 232 6.96 28.01 5.43
N LEU A 233 6.53 27.04 6.27
CA LEU A 233 6.18 27.23 7.69
C LEU A 233 5.70 25.93 8.39
N SER A 234 5.95 25.94 9.70
CA SER A 234 6.00 24.91 10.74
C SER A 234 4.67 24.31 11.23
N GLY A 235 4.71 23.09 11.83
CA GLY A 235 3.79 22.74 12.94
C GLY A 235 3.35 21.27 13.09
N ARG A 236 3.93 20.61 14.10
CA ARG A 236 3.53 19.45 14.96
C ARG A 236 2.58 18.33 14.48
N ALA A 237 3.03 17.11 14.72
CA ALA A 237 2.39 15.81 14.47
C ALA A 237 1.40 15.37 15.57
N ALA A 238 0.39 14.59 15.18
CA ALA A 238 -0.38 13.71 16.06
C ALA A 238 -0.82 12.44 15.30
N ALA A 239 -0.77 11.31 16.02
CA ALA A 239 -0.89 9.94 15.53
C ALA A 239 -2.31 9.51 15.11
N LEU A 240 -2.43 8.49 14.25
CA LEU A 240 -3.67 7.79 13.91
C LEU A 240 -3.45 6.26 13.85
N PRO A 241 -4.44 5.44 14.29
CA PRO A 241 -4.32 3.98 14.38
C PRO A 241 -4.66 3.27 13.06
N GLY A 242 -4.02 2.12 12.87
CA GLY A 242 -4.10 1.30 11.65
C GLY A 242 -5.44 0.58 11.46
N ILE A 243 -5.90 0.55 10.21
CA ILE A 243 -6.93 -0.36 9.71
C ILE A 243 -6.39 -1.03 8.45
N THR A 244 -6.27 -2.35 8.48
CA THR A 244 -6.16 -3.19 7.28
C THR A 244 -7.36 -2.92 6.36
N SER A 245 -7.11 -2.41 5.17
CA SER A 245 -8.14 -1.96 4.22
C SER A 245 -9.00 -3.13 3.71
N ARG A 246 -10.23 -3.24 4.24
CA ARG A 246 -11.33 -4.07 3.68
C ARG A 246 -12.16 -3.35 2.62
N PHE A 247 -11.72 -2.16 2.24
CA PHE A 247 -12.41 -1.27 1.31
C PHE A 247 -11.49 -0.98 0.13
N CYS A 248 -12.08 -0.92 -1.06
CA CYS A 248 -11.43 -0.46 -2.27
C CYS A 248 -12.42 0.31 -3.13
N TRP A 249 -11.87 1.25 -3.90
CA TRP A 249 -12.57 2.03 -4.90
C TRP A 249 -12.40 1.35 -6.25
N ASN A 250 -13.47 1.09 -7.00
CA ASN A 250 -13.38 0.63 -8.38
C ASN A 250 -13.98 1.66 -9.34
N SER A 251 -13.40 1.80 -10.54
CA SER A 251 -13.90 2.68 -11.62
C SER A 251 -14.59 1.88 -12.71
N SER A 252 -15.73 2.38 -13.21
CA SER A 252 -16.57 1.69 -14.22
C SER A 252 -16.29 2.09 -15.68
N SER A 253 -15.25 2.87 -16.00
CA SER A 253 -15.06 3.36 -17.37
C SER A 253 -13.64 3.16 -17.93
N ASN A 254 -13.56 2.28 -18.93
CA ASN A 254 -12.43 2.10 -19.83
C ASN A 254 -12.39 3.28 -20.83
N ARG A 255 -11.73 4.40 -20.50
CA ARG A 255 -11.28 5.42 -21.46
C ARG A 255 -10.33 6.41 -20.79
N GLY A 256 -9.12 6.49 -21.33
CA GLY A 256 -8.04 7.33 -20.81
C GLY A 256 -8.23 8.81 -21.10
N SER A 257 -7.86 9.65 -20.14
CA SER A 257 -7.32 11.00 -20.33
C SER A 257 -6.83 11.54 -18.99
N ALA A 258 -5.66 12.18 -18.99
CA ALA A 258 -5.00 12.74 -17.82
C ALA A 258 -5.24 14.25 -17.74
N CYS A 259 -5.51 14.81 -16.55
CA CYS A 259 -5.17 16.20 -16.17
C CYS A 259 -5.44 16.49 -14.66
N PRO A 260 -4.83 17.55 -14.10
CA PRO A 260 -4.33 17.61 -12.72
C PRO A 260 -5.36 18.13 -11.70
N THR A 261 -5.18 17.79 -10.43
CA THR A 261 -5.96 18.34 -9.30
C THR A 261 -5.05 18.73 -8.14
N PRO A 262 -5.44 19.76 -7.35
CA PRO A 262 -4.58 20.41 -6.37
C PRO A 262 -4.56 19.67 -5.02
N ALA A 263 -3.53 20.01 -4.24
CA ALA A 263 -3.20 19.40 -2.95
C ALA A 263 -4.34 19.49 -1.93
N GLY A 264 -4.74 18.34 -1.38
CA GLY A 264 -5.61 18.22 -0.22
C GLY A 264 -5.36 16.87 0.44
N ARG A 265 -5.05 16.87 1.74
CA ARG A 265 -4.71 15.68 2.54
C ARG A 265 -5.83 14.64 2.49
N ALA A 266 -5.61 13.52 1.80
CA ALA A 266 -6.49 12.36 1.82
C ALA A 266 -6.00 11.35 2.86
N SER A 267 -6.86 11.00 3.82
CA SER A 267 -6.64 9.87 4.72
C SER A 267 -6.66 8.57 3.91
N ALA A 268 -5.65 7.73 4.09
CA ALA A 268 -5.35 6.59 3.24
C ALA A 268 -6.41 5.47 3.37
N ALA A 269 -7.39 5.46 2.48
CA ALA A 269 -8.05 4.23 2.04
C ALA A 269 -7.25 3.67 0.85
N ALA A 270 -6.87 2.39 0.90
CA ALA A 270 -6.20 1.73 -0.22
C ALA A 270 -7.07 1.84 -1.48
N ALA A 271 -6.61 2.63 -2.45
CA ALA A 271 -7.24 2.75 -3.74
C ALA A 271 -6.43 1.90 -4.74
N ALA A 272 -6.97 0.76 -5.16
CA ALA A 272 -6.50 0.11 -6.37
C ALA A 272 -7.00 0.94 -7.56
N PHE A 273 -6.10 1.62 -8.26
CA PHE A 273 -6.40 2.28 -9.52
C PHE A 273 -5.91 1.38 -10.66
N ASP A 274 -6.82 1.00 -11.55
CA ASP A 274 -6.51 0.34 -12.82
C ASP A 274 -5.86 1.35 -13.78
N LEU A 275 -4.63 1.05 -14.22
CA LEU A 275 -3.92 1.75 -15.29
C LEU A 275 -3.27 0.70 -16.19
N ARG A 276 -4.04 0.12 -17.13
CA ARG A 276 -3.44 -0.60 -18.27
C ARG A 276 -2.92 0.40 -19.32
N ARG A 277 -1.63 0.33 -19.64
CA ARG A 277 -1.14 0.60 -21.00
C ARG A 277 -1.18 -0.73 -21.75
N GLY A 278 -2.04 -0.83 -22.75
CA GLY A 278 -2.11 -2.00 -23.62
C GLY A 278 -0.81 -2.17 -24.43
N LYS A 279 -0.22 -3.36 -24.40
CA LYS A 279 0.67 -3.82 -25.48
C LYS A 279 -0.23 -4.39 -26.57
N SER A 280 -0.23 -3.75 -27.73
CA SER A 280 -0.83 -4.30 -28.95
C SER A 280 0.03 -5.46 -29.42
N ALA A 281 -0.59 -6.61 -29.65
CA ALA A 281 -0.02 -7.68 -30.44
C ALA A 281 -0.03 -7.28 -31.93
N ARG A 282 1.12 -7.39 -32.58
CA ARG A 282 1.33 -7.94 -33.92
C ARG A 282 2.79 -8.37 -34.01
#